data_AF-A0A4Y7Q4P6-F1
#
_entry.id   AF-A0A4Y7Q4P6-F1
#
_cell.length_a   1.000
_cell.length_b   1.000
_cell.length_c   1.000
_cell.angle_alpha   90.00
_cell.angle_beta   90.00
_cell.angle_gamma   90.00
#
_symmetry.space_group_name_H-M   'P 1'
#
loop_
_entity.id
_entity.type
_entity.pdbx_description
1 polymer ?
#
loop_
_entity_poly.entity_id
_entity_poly.type
_entity_poly.pdbx_seq_one_letter_code
_entity_poly.pdbx_strand_id
1 'polypeptide(L)'
;MGYLGILDQSPQGIMDAESPSQIVIAGESVGGNLTLALTRCLVDNPIPSLLTPSGILLLPPWCDLGPSHQKPGSSAYLFGNSDFLVPPGKKGTGGWATTSVLGSAAAKTNIYLLPASHHVANGGYKAFLPSFIVAGGAELLYDQIAALKERMEADIGKNNLRYFEAKDGVHDYLVFPWHEPERSQTLRAIAEWISGL
;
A
#
# COMPACT_ATOMS: atom_id res chain seq x y z
N MET A 1 -11.05 0.13 -2.44
CA MET A 1 -12.05 -0.42 -1.48
C MET A 1 -11.23 -1.19 -0.45
N GLY A 2 -11.32 -0.90 0.85
CA GLY A 2 -10.50 -1.61 1.85
C GLY A 2 -11.05 -3.01 2.09
N TYR A 3 -10.23 -4.05 1.93
CA TYR A 3 -10.60 -5.44 2.24
C TYR A 3 -9.81 -5.91 3.46
N LEU A 4 -10.51 -6.24 4.55
CA LEU A 4 -9.96 -7.07 5.61
C LEU A 4 -10.13 -8.53 5.16
N GLY A 5 -9.04 -9.15 4.71
CA GLY A 5 -9.02 -10.58 4.38
C GLY A 5 -8.56 -11.39 5.58
N ILE A 6 -9.39 -12.31 6.06
CA ILE A 6 -8.99 -13.37 7.00
C ILE A 6 -8.78 -14.63 6.15
N LEU A 7 -7.55 -15.15 6.11
CA LEU A 7 -7.26 -16.42 5.45
C LEU A 7 -7.13 -17.49 6.53
N ASP A 8 -8.25 -18.15 6.84
CA ASP A 8 -8.29 -19.36 7.68
C ASP A 8 -7.94 -20.59 6.82
N GLN A 9 -7.04 -21.44 7.33
CA GLN A 9 -6.62 -22.71 6.72
C GLN A 9 -7.23 -23.94 7.43
N SER A 10 -8.23 -23.77 8.29
CA SER A 10 -8.83 -24.86 9.06
C SER A 10 -9.73 -25.75 8.17
N PRO A 11 -9.48 -27.07 8.13
CA PRO A 11 -10.38 -27.99 7.45
C PRO A 11 -11.53 -28.34 8.40
N GLN A 12 -12.56 -27.48 8.48
CA GLN A 12 -13.96 -27.75 8.83
C GLN A 12 -14.61 -26.61 9.63
N GLY A 13 -15.42 -25.78 8.96
CA GLY A 13 -16.79 -25.41 9.39
C GLY A 13 -17.06 -24.75 10.76
N ILE A 14 -16.05 -24.43 11.57
CA ILE A 14 -16.17 -23.73 12.84
C ILE A 14 -15.08 -22.66 12.83
N MET A 15 -15.48 -21.38 12.83
CA MET A 15 -14.54 -20.29 13.08
C MET A 15 -14.15 -20.33 14.56
N ASP A 16 -13.16 -21.15 14.87
CA ASP A 16 -12.42 -21.01 16.11
C ASP A 16 -11.79 -19.61 16.15
N ALA A 17 -11.61 -19.06 17.35
CA ALA A 17 -11.01 -17.74 17.50
C ALA A 17 -9.58 -17.75 16.94
N GLU A 18 -9.42 -17.21 15.73
CA GLU A 18 -8.13 -17.13 15.04
C GLU A 18 -7.08 -16.44 15.91
N SER A 19 -5.91 -17.09 16.06
CA SER A 19 -4.76 -16.45 16.69
C SER A 19 -4.35 -15.24 15.85
N PRO A 20 -4.22 -14.04 16.41
CA PRO A 20 -3.82 -12.86 15.66
C PRO A 20 -2.45 -12.94 14.97
N SER A 21 -1.61 -13.93 15.34
CA SER A 21 -0.43 -14.36 14.59
C SER A 21 -0.77 -15.04 13.24
N GLN A 22 -2.02 -15.05 12.82
CA GLN A 22 -2.51 -15.49 11.50
C GLN A 22 -3.22 -14.35 10.75
N ILE A 23 -3.16 -13.10 11.24
CA ILE A 23 -3.83 -11.96 10.62
C ILE A 23 -2.83 -11.17 9.77
N VAL A 24 -3.20 -10.95 8.50
CA VAL A 24 -2.54 -10.00 7.60
C VAL A 24 -3.52 -8.87 7.31
N ILE A 25 -3.08 -7.62 7.49
CA ILE A 25 -3.90 -6.45 7.10
C ILE A 25 -3.58 -6.11 5.64
N ALA A 26 -4.57 -6.28 4.76
CA ALA A 26 -4.44 -5.96 3.35
C ALA A 26 -5.14 -4.64 2.99
N GLY A 27 -4.57 -3.88 2.05
CA GLY A 27 -5.18 -2.66 1.55
C GLY A 27 -4.82 -2.38 0.10
N GLU A 28 -5.83 -2.03 -0.69
CA GLU A 28 -5.68 -1.67 -2.11
C GLU A 28 -5.84 -0.16 -2.32
N SER A 29 -4.95 0.47 -3.09
CA SER A 29 -5.06 1.89 -3.47
C SER A 29 -5.16 2.79 -2.22
N VAL A 30 -6.25 3.56 -2.07
CA VAL A 30 -6.55 4.33 -0.84
C VAL A 30 -6.65 3.43 0.40
N GLY A 31 -7.09 2.18 0.25
CA GLY A 31 -7.06 1.18 1.31
C GLY A 31 -5.64 0.85 1.76
N GLY A 32 -4.65 0.91 0.86
CA GLY A 32 -3.23 0.77 1.22
C GLY A 32 -2.74 1.94 2.10
N ASN A 33 -3.19 3.17 1.82
CA ASN A 33 -2.94 4.33 2.70
C ASN A 33 -3.50 4.09 4.11
N LEU A 34 -4.75 3.60 4.18
CA LEU A 34 -5.41 3.29 5.44
C LEU A 34 -4.70 2.16 6.19
N THR A 35 -4.24 1.12 5.51
CA THR A 35 -3.45 0.03 6.11
C THR A 35 -2.15 0.55 6.71
N LEU A 36 -1.44 1.46 6.03
CA LEU A 36 -0.24 2.12 6.56
C LEU A 36 -0.55 2.97 7.80
N ALA A 37 -1.60 3.78 7.74
CA ALA A 37 -2.02 4.64 8.85
C ALA A 37 -2.46 3.82 10.09
N LEU A 38 -3.23 2.75 9.87
CA LEU A 38 -3.66 1.83 10.91
C LEU A 38 -2.46 1.13 11.55
N THR A 39 -1.55 0.59 10.74
CA THR A 39 -0.33 -0.07 11.23
C THR A 39 0.49 0.88 12.08
N ARG A 40 0.68 2.11 11.61
CA ARG A 40 1.35 3.16 12.39
C ARG A 40 0.65 3.42 13.72
N CYS A 41 -0.67 3.53 13.71
CA CYS A 41 -1.45 3.77 14.93
C CYS A 41 -1.26 2.63 15.94
N LEU A 42 -1.28 1.38 15.49
CA LEU A 42 -1.07 0.20 16.34
C LEU A 42 0.35 0.15 16.92
N VAL A 43 1.35 0.53 16.13
CA VAL A 43 2.76 0.58 16.55
C VAL A 43 3.01 1.72 17.54
N ASP A 44 2.46 2.90 17.26
CA ASP A 44 2.64 4.09 18.10
C ASP A 44 1.82 4.03 19.40
N ASN A 45 0.72 3.26 19.41
CA ASN A 45 -0.20 3.12 20.53
C ASN A 45 -0.40 1.64 20.89
N PRO A 46 0.61 0.97 21.47
CA PRO A 46 0.51 -0.44 21.80
C PRO A 46 -0.59 -0.68 22.85
N ILE A 47 -1.56 -1.54 22.52
CA ILE A 47 -2.62 -1.95 23.43
C ILE A 47 -2.25 -3.35 23.95
N PRO A 48 -1.96 -3.55 25.25
CA PRO A 48 -1.42 -4.81 25.77
C PRO A 48 -2.28 -6.06 25.49
N SER A 49 -3.61 -5.87 25.34
CA SER A 49 -4.55 -6.94 25.04
C SER A 49 -4.79 -7.16 23.54
N LEU A 50 -4.30 -6.25 22.68
CA LEU A 50 -4.44 -6.37 21.24
C LEU A 50 -3.17 -7.01 20.68
N LEU A 51 -3.33 -8.21 20.16
CA LEU A 51 -2.22 -8.93 19.55
C LEU A 51 -1.85 -8.31 18.19
N THR A 52 -0.56 -8.31 17.90
CA THR A 52 0.01 -7.69 16.69
C THR A 52 -0.25 -8.56 15.46
N PRO A 53 -0.72 -8.00 14.33
CA PRO A 53 -0.82 -8.73 13.07
C PRO A 53 0.54 -9.26 12.60
N SER A 54 0.54 -10.35 11.82
CA SER A 54 1.75 -10.98 11.29
C SER A 54 2.41 -10.16 10.18
N GLY A 55 1.64 -9.33 9.49
CA GLY A 55 2.17 -8.46 8.44
C GLY A 55 1.12 -7.60 7.77
N ILE A 56 1.57 -6.79 6.82
CA ILE A 56 0.71 -5.98 5.96
C ILE A 56 0.95 -6.24 4.48
N LEU A 57 -0.14 -6.27 3.72
CA LEU A 57 -0.15 -6.45 2.27
C LEU A 57 -0.68 -5.18 1.60
N LEU A 58 0.15 -4.53 0.80
CA LEU A 58 -0.17 -3.30 0.10
C LEU A 58 -0.29 -3.57 -1.40
N LEU A 59 -1.50 -3.43 -1.93
CA LEU A 59 -1.87 -3.67 -3.34
C LEU A 59 -2.12 -2.34 -4.02
N PRO A 60 -1.46 -2.07 -5.14
CA PRO A 60 -0.78 -0.80 -5.41
C PRO A 60 -1.22 0.39 -4.53
N PRO A 61 -0.51 0.68 -3.42
CA PRO A 61 -1.01 1.62 -2.42
C PRO A 61 -0.91 3.09 -2.86
N TRP A 62 -1.91 3.90 -2.51
CA TRP A 62 -1.84 5.37 -2.64
C TRP A 62 -1.14 5.97 -1.42
N CYS A 63 0.17 6.15 -1.50
CA CYS A 63 1.07 6.49 -0.39
C CYS A 63 1.33 8.01 -0.17
N ASP A 64 0.86 8.86 -1.06
CA ASP A 64 0.96 10.32 -1.00
C ASP A 64 -0.33 10.91 -1.57
N LEU A 65 -1.27 11.25 -0.69
CA LEU A 65 -2.52 11.93 -1.07
C LEU A 65 -2.28 13.36 -1.55
N GLY A 66 -1.04 13.89 -1.44
CA GLY A 66 -0.62 15.18 -1.93
C GLY A 66 0.09 15.14 -3.28
N PRO A 67 0.49 16.32 -3.79
CA PRO A 67 1.10 16.43 -5.11
C PRO A 67 2.62 16.25 -5.11
N SER A 68 3.25 15.72 -4.06
CA SER A 68 4.72 15.82 -3.91
C SER A 68 5.51 15.01 -4.95
N HIS A 69 4.85 14.05 -5.60
CA HIS A 69 5.37 13.25 -6.72
C HIS A 69 4.86 13.73 -8.09
N GLN A 70 4.05 14.78 -8.15
CA GLN A 70 3.48 15.30 -9.39
C GLN A 70 4.42 16.37 -9.97
N LYS A 71 5.33 15.94 -10.84
CA LYS A 71 6.24 16.82 -11.59
C LYS A 71 6.37 16.35 -13.04
N PRO A 72 6.69 17.23 -14.01
CA PRO A 72 6.95 16.79 -15.38
C PRO A 72 7.95 15.64 -15.42
N GLY A 73 7.59 14.57 -16.15
CA GLY A 73 8.39 13.35 -16.24
C GLY A 73 8.18 12.33 -15.11
N SER A 74 7.29 12.59 -14.14
CA SER A 74 6.91 11.58 -13.13
C SER A 74 5.89 10.58 -13.67
N SER A 75 5.74 9.44 -13.00
CA SER A 75 4.78 8.38 -13.32
C SER A 75 3.36 8.93 -13.50
N ALA A 76 2.98 9.92 -12.69
CA ALA A 76 1.69 10.59 -12.71
C ALA A 76 1.33 11.24 -14.06
N TYR A 77 2.34 11.55 -14.89
CA TYR A 77 2.16 12.10 -16.23
C TYR A 77 2.54 11.12 -17.34
N LEU A 78 3.59 10.32 -17.14
CA LEU A 78 4.07 9.36 -18.15
C LEU A 78 3.01 8.30 -18.47
N PHE A 79 2.28 7.82 -17.46
CA PHE A 79 1.32 6.73 -17.61
C PHE A 79 -0.14 7.21 -17.76
N GLY A 80 -0.35 8.51 -17.98
CA GLY A 80 -1.70 9.09 -18.10
C GLY A 80 -2.52 8.62 -19.30
N ASN A 81 -1.92 7.86 -20.22
CA ASN A 81 -2.57 7.24 -21.37
C ASN A 81 -2.67 5.70 -21.25
N SER A 82 -1.98 5.08 -20.28
CA SER A 82 -1.96 3.63 -20.08
C SER A 82 -2.77 3.19 -18.87
N ASP A 83 -2.77 3.99 -17.80
CA ASP A 83 -3.52 3.73 -16.57
C ASP A 83 -4.97 4.25 -16.68
N PHE A 84 -5.89 3.62 -15.94
CA PHE A 84 -7.29 4.05 -15.87
C PHE A 84 -7.51 5.19 -14.85
N LEU A 85 -6.55 5.44 -13.95
CA LEU A 85 -6.60 6.57 -13.05
C LEU A 85 -6.57 7.91 -13.79
N VAL A 86 -7.24 8.92 -13.22
CA VAL A 86 -7.29 10.26 -13.82
C VAL A 86 -5.99 11.03 -13.50
N PRO A 87 -5.22 11.49 -14.50
CA PRO A 87 -4.00 12.26 -14.27
C PRO A 87 -4.23 13.59 -13.52
N PRO A 88 -3.21 14.11 -12.84
CA PRO A 88 -3.27 15.41 -12.18
C PRO A 88 -3.74 16.54 -13.11
N GLY A 89 -4.50 17.49 -12.55
CA GLY A 89 -4.98 18.67 -13.30
C GLY A 89 -6.21 18.42 -14.18
N LYS A 90 -6.67 17.18 -14.33
CA LYS A 90 -7.97 16.86 -14.94
C LYS A 90 -9.06 16.80 -13.87
N LYS A 91 -10.30 17.16 -14.22
CA LYS A 91 -11.45 17.01 -13.32
C LYS A 91 -11.67 15.52 -13.06
N GLY A 92 -11.48 15.08 -11.81
CA GLY A 92 -11.60 13.68 -11.40
C GLY A 92 -11.70 13.53 -9.89
N THR A 93 -12.04 12.32 -9.44
CA THR A 93 -12.21 11.97 -8.03
C THR A 93 -10.93 12.15 -7.21
N GLY A 94 -9.76 11.94 -7.83
CA GLY A 94 -8.46 12.09 -7.16
C GLY A 94 -8.19 13.51 -6.66
N GLY A 95 -8.48 14.54 -7.47
CA GLY A 95 -8.29 15.94 -7.07
C GLY A 95 -9.22 16.38 -5.93
N TRP A 96 -10.46 15.85 -5.90
CA TRP A 96 -11.38 16.07 -4.79
C TRP A 96 -10.88 15.41 -3.51
N ALA A 97 -10.47 14.12 -3.58
CA ALA A 97 -9.94 13.40 -2.43
C ALA A 97 -8.72 14.11 -1.80
N THR A 98 -7.76 14.53 -2.63
CA THR A 98 -6.60 15.32 -2.18
C THR A 98 -7.02 16.60 -1.47
N THR A 99 -7.97 17.36 -2.04
CA THR A 99 -8.42 18.62 -1.47
C THR A 99 -9.14 18.41 -0.13
N SER A 100 -9.99 17.39 -0.04
CA SER A 100 -10.72 17.06 1.19
C SER A 100 -9.79 16.60 2.32
N VAL A 101 -8.73 15.86 2.01
CA VAL A 101 -7.79 15.35 3.02
C VAL A 101 -6.76 16.40 3.44
N LEU A 102 -6.30 17.25 2.52
CA LEU A 102 -5.23 18.23 2.77
C LEU A 102 -5.73 19.64 3.12
N GLY A 103 -6.98 19.77 3.55
CA GLY A 103 -7.62 21.05 3.86
C GLY A 103 -6.93 21.91 4.93
N SER A 104 -5.93 21.37 5.64
CA SER A 104 -5.12 22.11 6.61
C SER A 104 -3.61 22.01 6.32
N ALA A 105 -2.83 23.00 6.78
CA ALA A 105 -1.37 22.97 6.65
C ALA A 105 -0.74 21.77 7.38
N ALA A 106 -1.30 21.37 8.54
CA ALA A 106 -0.83 20.21 9.30
C ALA A 106 -1.01 18.89 8.54
N ALA A 107 -2.04 18.77 7.71
CA ALA A 107 -2.25 17.58 6.89
C ALA A 107 -1.16 17.40 5.82
N LYS A 108 -0.51 18.49 5.36
CA LYS A 108 0.50 18.47 4.29
C LYS A 108 1.86 17.89 4.70
N THR A 109 2.08 17.66 5.98
CA THR A 109 3.29 17.05 6.54
C THR A 109 2.98 15.88 7.47
N ASN A 110 1.73 15.39 7.48
CA ASN A 110 1.31 14.31 8.34
C ASN A 110 1.63 12.94 7.71
N ILE A 111 2.56 12.20 8.32
CA ILE A 111 2.99 10.87 7.87
C ILE A 111 1.85 9.83 7.83
N TYR A 112 0.76 10.03 8.57
CA TYR A 112 -0.41 9.15 8.51
C TYR A 112 -1.21 9.33 7.21
N LEU A 113 -1.17 10.52 6.62
CA LEU A 113 -1.88 10.81 5.36
C LEU A 113 -0.95 10.68 4.15
N LEU A 114 0.32 11.03 4.36
CA LEU A 114 1.33 11.22 3.33
C LEU A 114 2.59 10.37 3.56
N PRO A 115 2.48 9.05 3.79
CA PRO A 115 3.61 8.20 4.21
C PRO A 115 4.83 8.21 3.27
N ALA A 116 4.63 8.45 1.96
CA ALA A 116 5.70 8.54 0.96
C ALA A 116 6.09 9.98 0.59
N SER A 117 5.38 11.00 1.07
CA SER A 117 5.55 12.37 0.58
C SER A 117 6.94 12.95 0.82
N HIS A 118 7.46 13.68 -0.17
CA HIS A 118 8.71 14.45 -0.05
C HIS A 118 8.65 15.56 1.00
N HIS A 119 7.46 15.95 1.45
CA HIS A 119 7.28 16.92 2.54
C HIS A 119 7.31 16.29 3.94
N VAL A 120 7.36 14.96 4.00
CA VAL A 120 7.50 14.19 5.25
C VAL A 120 8.92 13.67 5.35
N ALA A 121 9.52 13.79 6.53
CA ALA A 121 10.87 13.28 6.79
C ALA A 121 10.96 11.77 6.51
N ASN A 122 12.11 11.32 6.03
CA ASN A 122 12.36 9.89 5.82
C ASN A 122 12.35 9.11 7.15
N GLY A 123 12.03 7.82 7.05
CA GLY A 123 11.92 6.90 8.19
C GLY A 123 10.51 6.88 8.79
N GLY A 124 10.42 6.47 10.05
CA GLY A 124 9.17 6.29 10.77
C GLY A 124 8.55 4.90 10.58
N TYR A 125 9.31 3.93 10.10
CA TYR A 125 8.88 2.55 9.87
C TYR A 125 9.64 1.53 10.72
N LYS A 126 10.61 1.93 11.57
CA LYS A 126 11.47 0.98 12.31
C LYS A 126 10.75 -0.14 13.08
N ALA A 127 9.56 0.14 13.58
CA ALA A 127 8.74 -0.83 14.32
C ALA A 127 7.55 -1.36 13.49
N PHE A 128 7.53 -1.14 12.18
CA PHE A 128 6.50 -1.68 11.29
C PHE A 128 6.62 -3.19 11.15
N LEU A 129 5.48 -3.79 10.85
CA LEU A 129 5.31 -5.22 10.64
C LEU A 129 5.99 -5.67 9.34
N PRO A 130 6.30 -6.97 9.20
CA PRO A 130 6.65 -7.57 7.92
C PRO A 130 5.65 -7.13 6.84
N SER A 131 6.17 -6.70 5.70
CA SER A 131 5.38 -6.00 4.69
C SER A 131 5.61 -6.57 3.31
N PHE A 132 4.54 -6.65 2.51
CA PHE A 132 4.59 -6.92 1.09
C PHE A 132 4.00 -5.74 0.32
N ILE A 133 4.75 -5.19 -0.63
CA ILE A 133 4.32 -4.08 -1.48
C ILE A 133 4.25 -4.57 -2.93
N VAL A 134 3.08 -4.37 -3.55
CA VAL A 134 2.89 -4.49 -5.00
C VAL A 134 2.96 -3.11 -5.64
N ALA A 135 3.64 -3.01 -6.78
CA ALA A 135 3.56 -1.89 -7.70
C ALA A 135 3.19 -2.39 -9.11
N GLY A 136 2.42 -1.59 -9.84
CA GLY A 136 2.30 -1.64 -11.29
C GLY A 136 3.31 -0.68 -11.93
N GLY A 137 4.20 -1.19 -12.76
CA GLY A 137 5.23 -0.39 -13.45
C GLY A 137 4.68 0.58 -14.49
N ALA A 138 3.40 0.49 -14.83
CA ALA A 138 2.69 1.36 -15.76
C ALA A 138 1.55 2.16 -15.10
N GLU A 139 1.61 2.38 -13.78
CA GLU A 139 0.59 3.10 -13.00
C GLU A 139 0.99 4.54 -12.61
N LEU A 140 0.00 5.41 -12.45
CA LEU A 140 0.18 6.82 -12.07
C LEU A 140 0.85 6.96 -10.70
N LEU A 141 0.59 6.03 -9.79
CA LEU A 141 1.11 6.02 -8.42
C LEU A 141 2.50 5.38 -8.27
N TYR A 142 3.14 4.94 -9.36
CA TYR A 142 4.40 4.20 -9.28
C TYR A 142 5.50 4.94 -8.46
N ASP A 143 5.74 6.23 -8.73
CA ASP A 143 6.83 6.97 -8.07
C ASP A 143 6.66 7.07 -6.54
N GLN A 144 5.43 7.21 -6.05
CA GLN A 144 5.16 7.26 -4.61
C GLN A 144 5.24 5.87 -3.95
N ILE A 145 4.95 4.79 -4.69
CA ILE A 145 5.13 3.42 -4.20
C ILE A 145 6.62 3.10 -4.11
N ALA A 146 7.42 3.49 -5.10
CA ALA A 146 8.88 3.37 -5.07
C ALA A 146 9.49 4.12 -3.89
N ALA A 147 9.06 5.37 -3.65
CA ALA A 147 9.50 6.16 -2.50
C ALA A 147 9.10 5.52 -1.16
N LEU A 148 7.88 4.97 -1.03
CA LEU A 148 7.48 4.22 0.15
C LEU A 148 8.38 2.99 0.37
N LYS A 149 8.61 2.21 -0.69
CA LYS A 149 9.44 1.01 -0.65
C LYS A 149 10.84 1.32 -0.15
N GLU A 150 11.49 2.37 -0.67
CA GLU A 150 12.81 2.80 -0.20
C GLU A 150 12.81 3.19 1.28
N ARG A 151 11.79 3.95 1.73
CA ARG A 151 11.67 4.38 3.13
C ARG A 151 11.45 3.23 4.08
N MET A 152 10.57 2.29 3.73
CA MET A 152 10.31 1.12 4.55
C MET A 152 11.53 0.20 4.57
N GLU A 153 12.16 -0.06 3.42
CA GLU A 153 13.35 -0.93 3.34
C GLU A 153 14.49 -0.41 4.21
N ALA A 154 14.69 0.92 4.25
CA ALA A 154 15.71 1.56 5.09
C ALA A 154 15.50 1.34 6.59
N ASP A 155 14.25 1.14 7.03
CA ASP A 155 13.87 1.10 8.44
C ASP A 155 13.59 -0.33 8.95
N ILE A 156 12.88 -1.16 8.17
CA ILE A 156 12.59 -2.57 8.55
C ILE A 156 13.53 -3.58 7.91
N GLY A 157 14.34 -3.16 6.93
CA GLY A 157 15.30 -4.01 6.23
C GLY A 157 14.69 -4.91 5.15
N LYS A 158 15.53 -5.31 4.18
CA LYS A 158 15.15 -6.17 3.04
C LYS A 158 14.53 -7.51 3.43
N ASN A 159 14.87 -8.03 4.61
CA ASN A 159 14.33 -9.31 5.08
C ASN A 159 12.88 -9.19 5.56
N ASN A 160 12.43 -7.99 5.96
CA ASN A 160 11.06 -7.75 6.43
C ASN A 160 10.21 -7.00 5.40
N LEU A 161 10.77 -6.64 4.24
CA LEU A 161 10.03 -6.00 3.15
C LEU A 161 10.19 -6.80 1.86
N ARG A 162 9.11 -7.42 1.39
CA ARG A 162 9.02 -7.97 0.04
C ARG A 162 8.40 -6.95 -0.89
N TYR A 163 8.98 -6.76 -2.06
CA TYR A 163 8.48 -5.87 -3.11
C TYR A 163 8.28 -6.68 -4.39
N PHE A 164 7.14 -6.48 -5.03
CA PHE A 164 6.82 -7.07 -6.33
C PHE A 164 6.36 -5.99 -7.30
N GLU A 165 7.04 -5.90 -8.42
CA GLU A 165 6.72 -4.95 -9.49
C GLU A 165 6.24 -5.70 -10.72
N ALA A 166 4.97 -5.50 -11.08
CA ALA A 166 4.41 -5.94 -12.33
C ALA A 166 4.74 -4.90 -13.40
N LYS A 167 5.74 -5.17 -14.24
CA LYS A 167 6.29 -4.22 -15.21
C LYS A 167 5.23 -3.46 -16.03
N ASP A 168 4.26 -4.17 -16.59
CA ASP A 168 3.20 -3.59 -17.43
C ASP A 168 1.87 -3.41 -16.65
N GLY A 169 1.92 -3.53 -15.32
CA GLY A 169 0.80 -3.35 -14.40
C GLY A 169 0.27 -1.92 -14.40
N VAL A 170 -1.00 -1.75 -14.76
CA VAL A 170 -1.76 -0.52 -14.49
C VAL A 170 -2.20 -0.51 -13.03
N HIS A 171 -2.79 0.59 -12.54
CA HIS A 171 -3.33 0.61 -11.18
C HIS A 171 -4.34 -0.54 -10.99
N ASP A 172 -4.43 -1.11 -9.78
CA ASP A 172 -5.35 -2.21 -9.44
C ASP A 172 -5.38 -3.42 -10.40
N TYR A 173 -4.30 -3.68 -11.16
CA TYR A 173 -4.31 -4.71 -12.22
C TYR A 173 -4.73 -6.13 -11.77
N LEU A 174 -4.62 -6.45 -10.49
CA LEU A 174 -5.05 -7.72 -9.90
C LEU A 174 -6.56 -8.01 -10.09
N VAL A 175 -7.38 -6.97 -10.19
CA VAL A 175 -8.84 -7.12 -10.39
C VAL A 175 -9.20 -7.44 -11.84
N PHE A 176 -8.24 -7.35 -12.77
CA PHE A 176 -8.46 -7.55 -14.19
C PHE A 176 -8.01 -8.94 -14.64
N PRO A 177 -8.95 -9.86 -14.97
CA PRO A 177 -8.59 -11.21 -15.39
C PRO A 177 -7.75 -11.28 -16.67
N TRP A 178 -7.74 -10.20 -17.46
CA TRP A 178 -6.99 -10.08 -18.71
C TRP A 178 -5.54 -9.60 -18.51
N HIS A 179 -5.18 -9.12 -17.31
CA HIS A 179 -3.85 -8.57 -17.03
C HIS A 179 -2.86 -9.70 -16.66
N GLU A 180 -2.64 -10.59 -17.63
CA GLU A 180 -1.73 -11.74 -17.50
C GLU A 180 -0.51 -11.54 -18.41
N PRO A 181 0.68 -12.01 -17.99
CA PRO A 181 0.94 -12.91 -16.86
C PRO A 181 1.14 -12.23 -15.49
N GLU A 182 1.19 -10.91 -15.43
CA GLU A 182 1.51 -10.13 -14.24
C GLU A 182 0.62 -10.50 -13.06
N ARG A 183 -0.70 -10.52 -13.27
CA ARG A 183 -1.67 -10.86 -12.22
C ARG A 183 -1.37 -12.21 -11.58
N SER A 184 -1.21 -13.28 -12.37
CA SER A 184 -0.91 -14.60 -11.82
C SER A 184 0.46 -14.67 -11.15
N GLN A 185 1.46 -13.93 -11.64
CA GLN A 185 2.79 -13.86 -11.01
C GLN A 185 2.72 -13.17 -9.65
N THR A 186 2.00 -12.07 -9.55
CA THR A 186 1.79 -11.33 -8.30
C THR A 186 1.04 -12.17 -7.28
N LEU A 187 -0.04 -12.86 -7.68
CA LEU A 187 -0.79 -13.73 -6.78
C LEU A 187 0.07 -14.88 -6.23
N ARG A 188 0.94 -15.47 -7.06
CA ARG A 188 1.93 -16.46 -6.58
C ARG A 188 2.91 -15.87 -5.59
N ALA A 189 3.47 -14.69 -5.87
CA ALA A 189 4.42 -14.03 -4.98
C ALA A 189 3.78 -13.66 -3.63
N ILE A 190 2.50 -13.24 -3.63
CA ILE A 190 1.72 -12.98 -2.41
C ILE A 190 1.54 -14.28 -1.63
N ALA A 191 1.09 -15.36 -2.28
CA ALA A 191 0.88 -16.66 -1.62
C ALA A 191 2.17 -17.21 -0.99
N GLU A 192 3.30 -17.11 -1.69
CA GLU A 192 4.62 -17.49 -1.18
C GLU A 192 5.02 -16.68 0.04
N TRP A 193 4.75 -15.37 0.05
CA TRP A 193 5.07 -14.52 1.19
C TRP A 193 4.20 -14.83 2.40
N ILE A 194 2.89 -14.95 2.21
CA ILE A 194 1.95 -15.30 3.29
C ILE A 194 2.33 -16.65 3.91
N SER A 195 2.73 -17.62 3.09
CA SER A 195 3.14 -18.95 3.57
C SER A 195 4.46 -18.94 4.36
N GLY A 196 5.24 -17.86 4.28
CA GLY A 196 6.51 -17.70 4.98
C GLY A 196 6.47 -16.75 6.19
N LEU A 197 5.30 -16.20 6.53
CA LEU A 197 5.07 -15.42 7.76
C LEU A 197 4.95 -16.36 8.98
#